data_AF-A0A7X9BXA2-F1
#
_entry.id   AF-A0A7X9BXA2-F1
#
_cell.length_a   1.000
_cell.length_b   1.000
_cell.length_c   1.000
_cell.angle_alpha   90.00
_cell.angle_beta   90.00
_cell.angle_gamma   90.00
#
_symmetry.space_group_name_H-M   'P 1'
#
loop_
_entity.id
_entity.type
_entity.pdbx_description
1 polymer ?
#
loop_
_entity_poly.entity_id
_entity_poly.type
_entity_poly.pdbx_seq_one_letter_code
_entity_poly.pdbx_strand_id
1 'polypeptide(L)' 'MCFRPPTAGKPINCPECGSVNPATAKTCLKCKAELKKTADNSDSDK' A
#
# COMPACT_ATOMS: atom_id res chain seq x y z
N MET A 1 2.19 -13.32 -25.46
CA MET A 1 1.19 -12.96 -24.43
C MET A 1 1.92 -12.51 -23.17
N CYS A 2 1.98 -11.20 -22.89
CA CYS A 2 2.65 -10.65 -21.71
C CYS A 2 1.59 -10.25 -20.67
N PHE A 3 1.26 -11.16 -19.76
CA PHE A 3 0.34 -10.92 -18.65
C PHE A 3 1.16 -10.42 -17.45
N ARG A 4 1.22 -9.11 -17.21
CA ARG A 4 1.85 -8.60 -15.99
C ARG A 4 1.13 -7.36 -15.47
N PRO A 5 -0.03 -7.50 -14.81
CA PRO A 5 -0.53 -6.43 -13.97
C PRO A 5 0.39 -6.33 -12.74
N PRO A 6 1.14 -5.24 -12.54
CA PRO A 6 1.95 -5.05 -11.35
C PRO A 6 1.09 -4.30 -10.33
N THR A 7 -0.08 -4.83 -9.97
CA THR A 7 -0.95 -4.21 -8.96
C THR A 7 -0.53 -4.58 -7.54
N ALA A 8 0.77 -4.64 -7.30
CA ALA A 8 1.31 -4.60 -5.94
C ALA A 8 1.54 -3.11 -5.61
N GLY A 9 0.50 -2.45 -5.09
CA GLY A 9 0.57 -1.04 -4.67
C GLY A 9 1.77 -0.80 -3.74
N LYS A 10 2.43 0.36 -3.89
CA LYS A 10 3.68 0.66 -3.18
C LYS A 10 3.48 0.54 -1.66
N PRO A 11 4.38 -0.14 -0.93
CA PRO A 11 4.26 -0.27 0.51
C PRO A 11 4.41 1.09 1.20
N ILE A 12 3.74 1.25 2.34
CA ILE A 12 3.73 2.46 3.16
C ILE A 12 4.42 2.22 4.51
N ASN A 13 5.14 3.21 5.00
CA ASN A 13 5.75 3.17 6.33
C ASN A 13 4.76 3.69 7.36
N CYS A 14 4.60 2.96 8.46
CA CYS A 14 3.76 3.40 9.57
C CYS A 14 4.45 4.56 10.31
N PRO A 15 3.79 5.72 10.49
CA PRO A 15 4.37 6.85 11.23
C PRO A 15 4.51 6.58 12.73
N GLU A 16 3.67 5.69 13.27
CA GLU A 16 3.65 5.39 14.72
C GLU A 16 4.82 4.50 15.16
N CYS A 17 5.24 3.55 14.32
CA CYS A 17 6.24 2.54 14.70
C CYS A 17 7.34 2.29 13.65
N GLY A 18 7.31 3.00 12.52
CA GLY A 18 8.26 2.86 11.42
C GLY A 18 8.13 1.58 10.59
N SER A 19 7.15 0.73 10.88
CA SER A 19 7.03 -0.57 10.20
C SER A 19 6.47 -0.44 8.78
N VAL A 20 7.05 -1.21 7.86
CA VAL A 20 6.59 -1.28 6.47
C VAL A 20 5.31 -2.12 6.40
N ASN A 21 4.23 -1.51 5.94
CA ASN A 21 2.93 -2.13 5.74
C ASN A 21 2.52 -2.03 4.27
N PRO A 22 1.75 -2.98 3.74
CA PRO A 22 1.23 -2.87 2.38
C PRO A 22 0.27 -1.69 2.27
N ALA A 23 0.28 -0.95 1.14
CA ALA A 23 -0.66 0.16 0.90
C ALA A 23 -2.13 -0.28 0.93
N THR A 24 -2.41 -1.58 0.88
CA THR A 24 -3.77 -2.09 1.00
C THR A 24 -4.28 -2.17 2.44
N ALA A 25 -3.38 -2.16 3.43
CA ALA A 25 -3.72 -2.28 4.85
C ALA A 25 -4.28 -0.96 5.40
N LYS A 26 -5.42 -1.07 6.09
CA LYS A 26 -6.06 0.04 6.83
C LYS A 26 -5.45 0.24 8.22
N THR A 27 -4.73 -0.77 8.71
CA THR A 27 -4.13 -0.79 10.04
C THR A 27 -2.75 -1.43 9.99
N CYS A 28 -1.84 -0.95 10.83
CA CYS A 28 -0.49 -1.47 10.93
C CYS A 28 -0.49 -2.88 11.52
N LEU A 29 0.18 -3.82 10.87
CA LEU A 29 0.24 -5.22 11.32
C LEU A 29 1.02 -5.38 12.63
N LYS A 30 1.96 -4.47 12.90
CA LYS A 30 2.83 -4.51 14.09
C LYS A 30 2.19 -3.85 15.32
N CYS A 31 1.82 -2.56 15.21
CA CYS A 31 1.27 -1.79 16.33
C CYS A 31 -0.27 -1.63 16.33
N LYS A 32 -0.98 -2.10 15.29
CA LYS A 32 -2.43 -1.90 15.09
C LYS A 32 -2.90 -0.44 14.95
N ALA A 33 -1.99 0.51 14.73
CA ALA A 33 -2.35 1.89 14.42
C ALA A 33 -3.12 2.03 13.11
N GLU A 34 -3.97 3.05 12.99
CA GLU A 34 -4.74 3.34 11.78
C GLU A 34 -3.84 3.93 10.68
N LEU A 35 -3.77 3.23 9.54
CA LEU A 35 -3.05 3.66 8.35
C LEU A 35 -4.10 4.19 7.35
N LYS A 36 -4.25 5.52 7.31
CA LYS A 36 -5.25 6.17 6.45
C LYS A 36 -4.88 5.97 4.98
N LYS A 37 -5.56 5.02 4.34
CA LYS A 37 -5.36 4.63 2.96
C LYS A 37 -5.91 5.71 2.01
N THR A 38 -5.05 6.54 1.43
CA THR A 38 -5.37 7.23 0.18
C THR A 38 -5.18 6.23 -0.95
N ALA A 39 -6.31 5.73 -1.46
CA ALA A 39 -6.32 4.92 -2.67
C ALA A 39 -5.77 5.76 -3.83
N ASP A 40 -4.60 5.40 -4.34
CA ASP A 40 -4.17 5.83 -5.66
C ASP A 40 -4.28 4.64 -6.61
N ASN A 41 -5.36 4.66 -7.38
CA ASN A 41 -5.38 4.06 -8.70
C ASN A 41 -4.98 5.17 -9.67
N SER A 42 -3.84 5.08 -10.34
CA SER A 42 -3.65 5.54 -11.72
C SER A 42 -2.21 5.27 -12.15
N ASP A 43 -2.05 4.22 -12.97
CA ASP A 43 -1.24 4.39 -14.17
C ASP A 43 -1.87 3.52 -15.26
N SER A 44 -2.83 4.14 -15.90
CA SER A 44 -3.37 3.75 -17.19
C SER A 44 -2.68 4.63 -18.21
N ASP A 45 -1.47 4.27 -18.65
CA ASP A 45 -0.86 4.94 -19.82
C ASP A 45 -0.65 3.92 -20.95
N LYS A 46 -1.74 3.83 -21.72
CA LYS A 46 -1.86 3.73 -23.19
C LYS A 46 -1.01 2.71 -23.96
#